data_AF-A0A428XD67-F1
#
_entry.id   AF-A0A428XD67-F1
#
_cell.length_a   1.000
_cell.length_b   1.000
_cell.length_c   1.000
_cell.angle_alpha   90.00
_cell.angle_beta   90.00
_cell.angle_gamma   90.00
#
_symmetry.space_group_name_H-M   'P 1'
#
loop_
_entity.id
_entity.type
_entity.pdbx_description
1 polymer ?
#
loop_
_entity_poly.entity_id
_entity_poly.type
_entity_poly.pdbx_seq_one_letter_code
_entity_poly.pdbx_strand_id
1 'polypeptide(L)'
;MRTTDSDLYALRRGASAVFSGDWLAYLPERRNSGDVRYYEGYHGVLHGRWNGGAEFTVDATTAHAIVTMLGETAEFVSGSWLTVTFDGDVLIVRNPWSLGGGVTSLPPRAGQYRIGWGLPWFPVDPARCDRVAGHRAT
;
A
#
# COMPACT_ATOMS: atom_id res chain seq x y z
N MET A 1 -25.24 1.71 10.79
CA MET A 1 -24.90 0.47 10.06
C MET A 1 -23.44 0.60 9.65
N ARG A 2 -22.52 -0.05 10.38
CA ARG A 2 -21.09 -0.07 10.05
C ARG A 2 -20.89 -1.04 8.89
N THR A 3 -21.10 -0.57 7.68
CA THR A 3 -20.37 -1.14 6.55
C THR A 3 -18.95 -0.58 6.59
N THR A 4 -17.99 -1.33 6.07
CA THR A 4 -16.65 -0.89 5.65
C THR A 4 -15.55 -0.89 6.73
N ASP A 5 -15.05 -2.07 7.05
CA ASP A 5 -13.62 -2.39 6.94
C ASP A 5 -13.47 -3.89 7.13
N SER A 6 -13.04 -4.57 6.07
CA SER A 6 -12.65 -5.98 6.14
C SER A 6 -11.60 -6.07 7.23
N ASP A 7 -11.93 -6.74 8.35
CA ASP A 7 -11.14 -6.77 9.57
C ASP A 7 -9.65 -6.76 9.25
N LEU A 8 -9.02 -5.62 9.51
CA LEU A 8 -7.61 -5.40 9.27
C LEU A 8 -6.78 -6.52 9.89
N TYR A 9 -7.26 -7.13 10.98
CA TYR A 9 -6.68 -8.25 11.72
C TYR A 9 -7.09 -9.65 11.23
N ALA A 10 -8.14 -9.79 10.42
CA ALA A 10 -8.59 -11.09 9.91
C ALA A 10 -7.69 -11.62 8.78
N LEU A 11 -6.96 -10.74 8.07
CA LEU A 11 -6.07 -11.17 7.01
C LEU A 11 -4.88 -11.94 7.60
N ARG A 12 -4.75 -13.20 7.19
CA ARG A 12 -3.65 -14.11 7.59
C ARG A 12 -2.42 -13.85 6.74
N ARG A 13 -1.24 -14.06 7.32
CA ARG A 13 0.03 -14.04 6.58
C ARG A 13 -0.05 -15.02 5.41
N GLY A 14 0.39 -14.59 4.23
CA GLY A 14 0.31 -15.36 2.99
C GLY A 14 -1.00 -15.20 2.22
N ALA A 15 -2.00 -14.47 2.75
CA ALA A 15 -3.23 -14.22 2.03
C ALA A 15 -3.06 -13.09 0.99
N SER A 16 -3.54 -13.33 -0.22
CA SER A 16 -3.69 -12.31 -1.27
C SER A 16 -4.82 -11.34 -0.92
N ALA A 17 -4.58 -10.05 -1.08
CA ALA A 17 -5.56 -8.98 -0.86
C ALA A 17 -5.33 -7.81 -1.83
N VAL A 18 -6.30 -6.90 -1.87
CA VAL A 18 -6.07 -5.52 -2.34
C VAL A 18 -5.91 -4.65 -1.09
N PHE A 19 -4.93 -3.75 -1.11
CA PHE A 19 -4.66 -2.82 -0.03
C PHE A 19 -4.51 -1.39 -0.56
N SER A 20 -4.74 -0.40 0.30
CA SER A 20 -4.57 1.03 -0.02
C SER A 20 -4.10 1.80 1.22
N GLY A 21 -3.65 3.04 1.00
CA GLY A 21 -3.31 3.99 2.05
C GLY A 21 -4.50 4.86 2.42
N ASP A 22 -4.60 5.29 3.68
CA ASP A 22 -5.64 6.21 4.13
C ASP A 22 -5.62 7.55 3.38
N TRP A 23 -4.44 8.03 2.96
CA TRP A 23 -4.27 9.25 2.18
C TRP A 23 -4.90 9.18 0.77
N LEU A 24 -5.23 7.99 0.28
CA LEU A 24 -5.96 7.80 -0.99
C LEU A 24 -7.47 7.69 -0.78
N ALA A 25 -7.93 7.68 0.48
CA ALA A 25 -9.33 7.60 0.81
C ALA A 25 -10.04 8.95 0.57
N TYR A 26 -11.23 8.91 0.00
CA TYR A 26 -12.07 10.09 -0.17
C TYR A 26 -13.56 9.75 -0.04
N LEU A 27 -14.37 10.76 0.26
CA LEU A 27 -15.82 10.66 0.24
C LEU A 27 -16.34 11.23 -1.07
N PRO A 28 -17.02 10.46 -1.93
CA PRO A 28 -17.61 10.99 -3.14
C PRO A 28 -18.73 11.99 -2.78
N GLU A 29 -18.75 13.16 -3.42
CA GLU A 29 -19.81 14.14 -3.20
C GLU A 29 -21.17 13.56 -3.63
N ARG A 30 -22.11 13.49 -2.66
CA ARG A 30 -23.52 13.12 -2.78
C ARG A 30 -23.85 11.62 -2.84
N ARG A 31 -23.98 10.97 -1.67
CA ARG A 31 -25.30 10.48 -1.16
C ARG A 31 -25.25 9.61 0.09
N ASN A 32 -24.11 9.07 0.51
CA ASN A 32 -24.02 8.33 1.77
C ASN A 32 -22.62 8.51 2.38
N SER A 33 -22.56 9.03 3.60
CA SER A 33 -21.33 9.14 4.42
C SER A 33 -20.71 7.79 4.81
N GLY A 34 -21.18 6.68 4.24
CA GLY A 34 -20.67 5.32 4.46
C GLY A 34 -19.93 4.71 3.25
N ASP A 35 -19.80 5.43 2.14
CA ASP A 35 -19.13 4.95 0.93
C ASP A 35 -17.73 5.58 0.77
N VAL A 36 -16.83 5.33 1.72
CA VAL A 36 -15.41 5.68 1.53
C VAL A 36 -14.90 4.97 0.28
N ARG A 37 -14.36 5.75 -0.66
CA ARG A 37 -13.70 5.29 -1.88
C ARG A 37 -12.19 5.45 -1.73
N TYR A 38 -11.44 4.69 -2.52
CA TYR A 38 -10.00 4.84 -2.62
C TYR A 38 -9.65 5.15 -4.07
N TYR A 39 -8.83 6.17 -4.29
CA TYR A 39 -8.40 6.51 -5.64
C TYR A 39 -7.65 5.33 -6.28
N GLU A 40 -6.85 4.60 -5.51
CA GLU A 40 -6.11 3.44 -6.00
C GLU A 40 -5.98 2.35 -4.94
N GLY A 41 -6.06 1.10 -5.38
CA GLY A 41 -5.72 -0.09 -4.61
C GLY A 41 -4.60 -0.88 -5.27
N TYR A 42 -3.94 -1.73 -4.48
CA TYR A 42 -2.75 -2.45 -4.87
C TYR A 42 -2.90 -3.94 -4.56
N HIS A 43 -2.63 -4.81 -5.52
CA HIS A 43 -2.55 -6.25 -5.26
C HIS A 43 -1.31 -6.60 -4.44
N GLY A 44 -1.47 -7.42 -3.41
CA GLY A 44 -0.35 -7.91 -2.62
C GLY A 44 -0.70 -9.12 -1.78
N VAL A 45 0.35 -9.76 -1.25
CA VAL A 45 0.24 -10.88 -0.31
C VAL A 45 0.70 -10.39 1.05
N LEU A 46 -0.10 -10.62 2.10
CA LEU A 46 0.28 -10.16 3.44
C LEU A 46 1.56 -10.85 3.90
N HIS A 47 2.65 -10.10 4.00
CA HIS A 47 3.93 -10.58 4.49
C HIS A 47 3.97 -10.64 6.01
N GLY A 48 3.36 -9.67 6.68
CA GLY A 48 3.44 -9.53 8.13
C GLY A 48 2.86 -8.22 8.60
N ARG A 49 3.20 -7.86 9.84
CA ARG A 49 2.82 -6.58 10.43
C ARG A 49 3.98 -6.01 11.21
N TRP A 50 4.05 -4.69 11.25
CA TRP A 50 4.96 -3.96 12.11
C TRP A 50 4.17 -2.87 12.84
N ASN A 51 4.22 -2.88 14.18
CA ASN A 51 3.40 -1.99 15.04
C ASN A 51 1.91 -1.93 14.65
N GLY A 52 1.35 -3.07 14.24
CA GLY A 52 -0.05 -3.19 13.82
C GLY A 52 -0.32 -2.86 12.35
N GLY A 53 0.56 -2.09 11.70
CA GLY A 53 0.48 -1.77 10.26
C GLY A 53 0.80 -2.98 9.39
N ALA A 54 0.09 -3.14 8.27
CA ALA A 54 0.29 -4.27 7.36
C ALA A 54 1.54 -4.08 6.49
N GLU A 55 2.25 -5.16 6.27
CA GLU A 55 3.33 -5.23 5.29
C GLU A 55 3.00 -6.30 4.25
N PHE A 56 3.13 -5.96 2.98
CA PHE A 56 2.79 -6.81 1.85
C PHE A 56 4.03 -7.17 1.03
N THR A 57 4.01 -8.32 0.37
CA THR A 57 4.83 -8.55 -0.81
C THR A 57 4.00 -8.31 -2.07
N VAL A 58 4.60 -7.66 -3.06
CA VAL A 58 3.93 -7.24 -4.31
C VAL A 58 4.80 -7.53 -5.53
N ASP A 59 4.20 -7.60 -6.72
CA ASP A 59 4.95 -7.72 -7.97
C ASP A 59 5.59 -6.38 -8.40
N ALA A 60 6.41 -6.41 -9.45
CA ALA A 60 7.08 -5.21 -9.97
C ALA A 60 6.08 -4.15 -10.47
N THR A 61 4.95 -4.57 -11.04
CA THR A 61 3.91 -3.66 -11.56
C THR A 61 3.26 -2.87 -10.42
N THR A 62 2.89 -3.54 -9.34
CA THR A 62 2.37 -2.90 -8.12
C THR A 62 3.43 -2.02 -7.48
N ALA A 63 4.68 -2.49 -7.36
CA ALA A 63 5.76 -1.69 -6.77
C ALA A 63 5.96 -0.38 -7.54
N HIS A 64 5.97 -0.44 -8.87
CA HIS A 64 6.07 0.75 -9.72
C HIS A 64 4.88 1.70 -9.53
N ALA A 65 3.64 1.18 -9.54
CA ALA A 65 2.45 2.01 -9.33
C ALA A 65 2.47 2.74 -7.97
N ILE A 66 2.90 2.06 -6.91
CA ILE A 66 3.03 2.66 -5.58
C ILE A 66 4.07 3.79 -5.59
N VAL A 67 5.25 3.57 -6.18
CA VAL A 67 6.30 4.60 -6.22
C VAL A 67 5.86 5.80 -7.03
N THR A 68 5.20 5.59 -8.18
CA THR A 68 4.63 6.67 -8.99
C THR A 68 3.60 7.47 -8.20
N MET A 69 2.64 6.81 -7.55
CA MET A 69 1.64 7.49 -6.72
C MET A 69 2.27 8.26 -5.55
N LEU A 70 3.25 7.68 -4.86
CA LEU A 70 3.97 8.36 -3.78
C LEU A 70 4.70 9.61 -4.30
N GLY A 71 5.28 9.54 -5.50
CA GLY A 71 5.89 10.70 -6.16
C GLY A 71 4.88 11.79 -6.52
N GLU A 72 3.72 11.42 -7.06
CA GLU A 72 2.65 12.35 -7.45
C GLU A 72 1.99 13.04 -6.23
N THR A 73 1.89 12.33 -5.11
CA THR A 73 1.22 12.81 -3.89
C THR A 73 2.16 13.47 -2.88
N ALA A 74 3.48 13.37 -3.10
CA ALA A 74 4.51 13.83 -2.17
C ALA A 74 4.45 15.33 -1.83
N GLU A 75 3.98 16.17 -2.74
CA GLU A 75 3.82 17.61 -2.49
C GLU A 75 2.55 17.93 -1.67
N PHE A 76 1.54 17.06 -1.74
CA PHE A 76 0.24 17.25 -1.08
C PHE A 76 0.20 16.65 0.33
N VAL A 77 0.88 15.53 0.53
CA VAL A 77 1.02 14.89 1.84
C VAL A 77 2.38 15.30 2.38
N SER A 78 2.44 16.24 3.32
CA SER A 78 3.66 16.89 3.80
C SER A 78 4.93 15.99 3.84
N GLY A 79 5.92 16.28 2.98
CA GLY A 79 7.37 16.18 3.18
C GLY A 79 8.04 14.80 3.42
N SER A 80 7.33 13.74 3.80
CA SER A 80 7.94 12.46 4.19
C SER A 80 7.76 11.33 3.17
N TRP A 81 7.12 11.60 2.02
CA TRP A 81 6.76 10.59 1.02
C TRP A 81 7.68 10.57 -0.22
N LEU A 82 8.57 11.57 -0.37
CA LEU A 82 9.73 11.55 -1.30
C LEU A 82 10.83 10.56 -0.89
N THR A 83 10.49 9.61 -0.02
CA THR A 83 11.43 8.70 0.61
C THR A 83 11.58 7.41 -0.17
N VAL A 84 10.76 7.15 -1.21
CA VAL A 84 10.76 5.90 -1.96
C VAL A 84 11.09 6.16 -3.43
N THR A 85 12.11 5.46 -3.96
CA THR A 85 12.40 5.42 -5.39
C THR A 85 12.50 3.99 -5.88
N PHE A 86 12.20 3.77 -7.16
CA PHE A 86 12.26 2.47 -7.81
C PHE A 86 12.84 2.63 -9.21
N ASP A 87 13.93 1.92 -9.49
CA ASP A 87 14.58 1.90 -10.81
C ASP A 87 14.11 0.73 -11.70
N GLY A 88 13.15 -0.08 -11.21
CA GLY A 88 12.68 -1.29 -11.87
C GLY A 88 13.31 -2.58 -11.35
N ASP A 89 14.39 -2.48 -10.55
CA ASP A 89 15.04 -3.62 -9.92
C ASP A 89 15.07 -3.46 -8.40
N VAL A 90 15.42 -2.30 -7.86
CA VAL A 90 15.62 -2.09 -6.42
C VAL A 90 14.73 -0.98 -5.88
N LEU A 91 14.04 -1.27 -4.77
CA LEU A 91 13.37 -0.23 -3.98
C LEU A 91 14.38 0.42 -3.03
N ILE A 92 14.51 1.74 -3.11
CA ILE A 92 15.31 2.52 -2.17
C ILE A 92 14.33 3.30 -1.30
N VAL A 93 14.34 3.00 0.00
CA VAL A 93 13.42 3.62 0.98
C VAL A 93 14.23 4.39 2.02
N ARG A 94 13.91 5.65 2.24
CA ARG A 94 14.54 6.54 3.21
C ARG A 94 13.72 6.62 4.49
N ASN A 95 14.40 6.50 5.61
CA ASN A 95 13.88 6.41 6.97
C ASN A 95 12.71 5.43 7.20
N PRO A 96 12.71 4.20 6.62
CA PRO A 96 11.68 3.21 6.90
C PRO A 96 11.73 2.77 8.36
N TRP A 97 10.70 3.09 9.15
CA TRP A 97 10.69 2.74 10.57
C TRP A 97 10.69 1.24 10.81
N SER A 98 9.98 0.46 9.98
CA SER A 98 9.95 -1.00 10.12
C SER A 98 11.26 -1.70 9.77
N LEU A 99 12.22 -0.98 9.18
CA LEU A 99 13.52 -1.50 8.79
C LEU A 99 14.68 -0.86 9.57
N GLY A 100 14.39 -0.10 10.63
CA GLY A 100 15.39 0.49 11.52
C GLY A 100 15.82 1.92 11.16
N GLY A 101 15.17 2.56 10.19
CA GLY A 101 15.49 3.92 9.72
C GLY A 101 16.62 3.99 8.68
N GLY A 102 17.12 5.19 8.39
CA GLY A 102 18.20 5.39 7.42
C GLY A 102 17.80 5.11 5.96
N VAL A 103 18.76 4.91 5.06
CA VAL A 103 18.45 4.54 3.66
C VAL A 103 18.58 3.03 3.52
N THR A 104 17.51 2.36 3.11
CA THR A 104 17.49 0.91 2.91
C THR A 104 17.28 0.58 1.43
N SER A 105 18.17 -0.26 0.89
CA SER A 105 18.03 -0.87 -0.43
C SER A 105 17.35 -2.24 -0.30
N LEU A 106 16.29 -2.45 -1.07
CA LEU A 106 15.42 -3.62 -1.02
C LEU A 106 15.32 -4.24 -2.41
N PRO A 107 16.23 -5.17 -2.76
CA PRO A 107 16.08 -5.97 -3.96
C PRO A 107 14.89 -6.94 -3.83
N PRO A 108 14.27 -7.36 -4.94
CA PRO A 108 13.17 -8.30 -4.93
C PRO A 108 13.64 -9.65 -4.41
N ARG A 109 12.75 -10.33 -3.68
CA ARG A 109 12.93 -11.73 -3.31
C ARG A 109 11.98 -12.56 -4.15
N ALA A 110 12.53 -13.39 -5.03
CA ALA A 110 11.76 -14.17 -5.99
C ALA A 110 10.77 -13.30 -6.82
N GLY A 111 11.23 -12.15 -7.29
CA GLY A 111 10.42 -11.21 -8.07
C GLY A 111 9.39 -10.41 -7.26
N GLN A 112 9.39 -10.53 -5.93
CA GLN A 112 8.46 -9.80 -5.06
C GLN A 112 9.16 -8.74 -4.21
N TYR A 113 8.47 -7.61 -4.04
CA TYR A 113 8.93 -6.43 -3.32
C TYR A 113 8.18 -6.29 -2.00
N ARG A 114 8.89 -6.01 -0.91
CA ARG A 114 8.26 -5.78 0.40
C ARG A 114 7.85 -4.32 0.54
N ILE A 115 6.54 -4.09 0.68
CA ILE A 115 5.90 -2.80 0.94
C ILE A 115 5.38 -2.78 2.38
N GLY A 116 5.42 -1.62 3.03
CA GLY A 116 4.92 -1.46 4.39
C GLY A 116 5.60 -0.30 5.08
N TRP A 117 6.85 -0.51 5.50
CA TRP A 117 7.80 0.53 5.94
C TRP A 117 7.35 1.41 7.11
N GLY A 118 6.29 1.03 7.82
CA GLY A 118 5.65 1.84 8.86
C GLY A 118 4.58 2.80 8.35
N LEU A 119 4.21 2.72 7.07
CA LEU A 119 3.12 3.47 6.48
C LEU A 119 1.76 2.80 6.78
N PRO A 120 0.67 3.58 6.92
CA PRO A 120 -0.66 3.07 7.25
C PRO A 120 -1.35 2.41 6.05
N TRP A 121 -0.86 1.23 5.65
CA TRP A 121 -1.48 0.41 4.61
C TRP A 121 -2.56 -0.49 5.21
N PHE A 122 -3.70 -0.59 4.52
CA PHE A 122 -4.84 -1.37 4.98
C PHE A 122 -5.48 -2.20 3.84
N PRO A 123 -5.91 -3.45 4.08
CA PRO A 123 -6.74 -4.18 3.13
C PRO A 123 -8.04 -3.45 2.87
N VAL A 124 -8.43 -3.38 1.60
CA VAL A 124 -9.67 -2.71 1.15
C VAL A 124 -10.45 -3.64 0.22
N ASP A 125 -11.75 -3.39 0.12
CA ASP A 125 -12.59 -4.02 -0.90
C ASP A 125 -12.17 -3.49 -2.28
N PRO A 126 -11.74 -4.36 -3.24
CA PRO A 126 -11.38 -3.91 -4.58
C PRO A 126 -12.48 -3.09 -5.27
N ALA A 127 -13.76 -3.36 -4.97
CA ALA A 127 -14.89 -2.63 -5.55
C ALA A 127 -15.00 -1.17 -5.08
N ARG A 128 -14.26 -0.78 -4.02
CA ARG A 128 -14.16 0.59 -3.53
C ARG A 128 -12.98 1.36 -4.10
N CYS A 129 -12.10 0.70 -4.85
CA CYS A 129 -11.00 1.35 -5.54
C CYS A 129 -11.43 1.79 -6.94
N ASP A 130 -11.08 3.02 -7.34
CA ASP A 130 -11.36 3.48 -8.71
C ASP A 130 -10.48 2.75 -9.74
N ARG A 131 -9.26 2.38 -9.31
CA ARG A 131 -8.33 1.52 -10.05
C ARG A 131 -7.61 0.57 -9.10
N VAL A 132 -7.23 -0.60 -9.60
CA VAL A 132 -6.42 -1.59 -8.87
C VAL A 132 -5.20 -1.94 -9.71
N ALA A 133 -4.01 -1.80 -9.12
CA ALA A 133 -2.73 -2.03 -9.80
C ALA A 133 -2.09 -3.39 -9.45
N GLY A 134 -1.44 -3.97 -10.46
CA GLY A 134 -0.73 -5.24 -10.43
C GLY A 134 -1.62 -6.47 -10.54
N HIS A 135 -1.04 -7.65 -10.32
CA HIS A 135 -1.73 -8.91 -10.55
C HIS A 135 -2.04 -9.62 -9.24
N ARG A 136 -3.17 -10.33 -9.23
CA ARG A 136 -3.47 -11.27 -8.16
C ARG A 136 -2.47 -12.41 -8.20
N ALA A 137 -1.73 -12.61 -7.12
CA ALA A 137 -0.94 -13.82 -6.92
C ALA A 137 -1.89 -15.04 -6.97
N THR A 138 -1.58 -15.97 -7.89
CA THR A 138 -2.34 -17.20 -8.13
C THR A 138 -1.98 -18.29 -7.15
#